data_AF-A0A6P9EJX9-F1
#
_entry.id   AF-A0A6P9EJX9-F1
#
_cell.length_a   1.000
_cell.length_b   1.000
_cell.length_c   1.000
_cell.angle_alpha   90.00
_cell.angle_beta   90.00
_cell.angle_gamma   90.00
#
_symmetry.space_group_name_H-M   'P 1'
#
loop_
_entity.id
_entity.type
_entity.pdbx_description
1 polymer ?
#
loop_
_entity_poly.entity_id
_entity_poly.type
_entity_poly.pdbx_seq_one_letter_code
_entity_poly.pdbx_strand_id
1 'polypeptide(L)'
;MVRIGGGVFPVIKEPDYLVNGEYRVDKGAAPKMLNCLMYKLSYYRFGELTTEYGKPPGYDRARGVEIGNKDIKLEYLEEAFTTSNWIVRIYKVKPPNNRCPYAGNDVPYLPWVPTVLRYHFQAMFHG
;
A
#
# COMPACT_ATOMS: atom_id res chain seq x y z
N MET A 1 6.90 -0.03 14.91
CA MET A 1 7.29 -0.22 13.50
C MET A 1 8.07 0.97 12.95
N VAL A 2 7.47 2.17 12.90
CA VAL A 2 8.09 3.38 12.32
C VAL A 2 9.44 3.73 12.95
N ARG A 3 9.57 3.75 14.29
CA ARG A 3 10.83 4.05 14.99
C ARG A 3 11.99 3.10 14.65
N ILE A 4 11.70 1.81 14.50
CA ILE A 4 12.72 0.80 14.17
C ILE A 4 13.16 0.96 12.71
N GLY A 5 12.20 1.11 11.78
CA GLY A 5 12.53 1.33 10.36
C GLY A 5 13.27 2.65 10.12
N GLY A 6 12.88 3.72 10.83
CA GLY A 6 13.51 5.04 10.75
C GLY A 6 14.92 5.10 11.34
N GLY A 7 15.27 4.17 12.24
CA GLY A 7 16.64 4.06 12.75
C GLY A 7 17.65 3.58 11.70
N VAL A 8 17.20 2.83 10.69
CA VAL A 8 18.05 2.30 9.61
C VAL A 8 17.90 3.11 8.32
N PHE A 9 16.68 3.52 7.98
CA PHE A 9 16.38 4.24 6.75
C PHE A 9 15.85 5.65 7.04
N PRO A 10 16.59 6.72 6.70
CA PRO A 10 16.23 8.10 7.03
C PRO A 10 14.99 8.63 6.29
N VAL A 11 14.48 7.87 5.32
CA VAL A 11 13.24 8.17 4.57
C VAL A 11 12.00 8.02 5.46
N ILE A 12 12.08 7.18 6.50
CA ILE A 12 10.99 6.91 7.43
C ILE A 12 11.16 7.81 8.65
N LYS A 13 10.30 8.83 8.77
CA LYS A 13 10.32 9.79 9.89
C LYS A 13 9.00 9.73 10.64
N GLU A 14 9.06 9.53 11.96
CA GLU A 14 7.87 9.46 12.81
C GLU A 14 6.99 10.73 12.75
N PRO A 15 7.54 11.96 12.77
CA PRO A 15 6.72 13.17 12.69
C PRO A 15 5.81 13.24 11.46
N ASP A 16 6.20 12.61 10.35
CA ASP A 16 5.41 12.61 9.11
C ASP A 16 4.08 11.83 9.23
N TYR A 17 3.94 10.99 10.26
CA TYR A 17 2.73 10.20 10.52
C TYR A 17 1.82 10.83 11.58
N LEU A 18 2.26 11.90 12.23
CA LEU A 18 1.58 12.55 13.33
C LEU A 18 0.87 13.82 12.86
N VAL A 19 -0.26 14.13 13.48
CA VAL A 19 -0.93 15.43 13.35
C VAL A 19 -1.10 16.00 14.73
N ASN A 20 -0.51 17.18 15.00
CA ASN A 20 -0.46 17.80 16.33
C ASN A 20 0.10 16.86 17.42
N GLY A 21 1.03 15.96 17.04
CA GLY A 21 1.61 14.98 17.97
C GLY A 21 0.75 13.74 18.22
N GLU A 22 -0.42 13.62 17.59
CA GLU A 22 -1.33 12.48 17.74
C GLU A 22 -1.37 11.60 16.49
N TYR A 23 -1.54 10.30 16.70
CA TYR A 23 -1.80 9.33 15.64
C TYR A 23 -3.30 9.30 15.32
N ARG A 24 -3.67 9.98 14.24
CA ARG A 24 -5.06 10.01 13.75
C ARG A 24 -5.24 9.06 12.57
N VAL A 25 -6.47 8.56 12.39
CA VAL A 25 -6.88 7.71 11.25
C VAL A 25 -8.12 8.26 10.53
N ASP A 26 -8.63 9.39 11.01
CA ASP A 26 -9.78 10.10 10.46
C ASP A 26 -9.38 10.92 9.22
N LYS A 27 -10.31 11.73 8.71
CA LYS A 27 -10.04 12.62 7.56
C LYS A 27 -8.95 13.65 7.83
N GLY A 28 -8.67 13.95 9.10
CA GLY A 28 -7.63 14.87 9.54
C GLY A 28 -6.27 14.20 9.77
N ALA A 29 -6.13 12.91 9.47
CA ALA A 29 -4.86 12.19 9.60
C ALA A 29 -3.81 12.68 8.60
N ALA A 30 -2.55 12.47 8.95
CA ALA A 30 -1.43 12.83 8.08
C ALA A 30 -1.56 12.08 6.73
N PRO A 31 -1.28 12.74 5.60
CA PRO A 31 -1.38 12.10 4.29
C PRO A 31 -0.45 10.89 4.16
N LYS A 32 0.68 10.88 4.86
CA LYS A 32 1.61 9.74 4.90
C LYS A 32 1.06 8.56 5.71
N MET A 33 0.20 8.82 6.71
CA MET A 33 -0.50 7.80 7.47
C MET A 33 -1.59 7.14 6.61
N LEU A 34 -2.43 7.94 5.95
CA LEU A 34 -3.51 7.44 5.07
C LEU A 34 -2.98 6.67 3.84
N ASN A 35 -1.79 7.03 3.34
CA ASN A 35 -1.18 6.36 2.19
C ASN A 35 -0.26 5.19 2.55
N CYS A 36 0.00 4.94 3.83
CA CYS A 36 0.93 3.89 4.19
C CYS A 36 0.36 2.50 3.86
N LEU A 37 1.26 1.55 3.61
CA LEU A 37 0.87 0.18 3.27
C LEU A 37 0.02 -0.45 4.37
N MET A 38 0.41 -0.27 5.64
CA MET A 38 -0.31 -0.84 6.78
C MET A 38 -1.77 -0.35 6.86
N TYR A 39 -2.00 0.95 6.66
CA TYR A 39 -3.34 1.53 6.67
C TYR A 39 -4.21 0.94 5.55
N LYS A 40 -3.66 0.88 4.33
CA LYS A 40 -4.37 0.32 3.18
C LYS A 40 -4.73 -1.15 3.37
N LEU A 41 -3.83 -1.95 3.96
CA LEU A 41 -4.09 -3.37 4.22
C LEU A 41 -5.04 -3.59 5.40
N SER A 42 -5.00 -2.78 6.45
CA SER A 42 -5.95 -2.95 7.55
C SER A 42 -7.37 -2.54 7.15
N TYR A 43 -7.52 -1.47 6.36
CA TYR A 43 -8.82 -0.87 6.04
C TYR A 43 -9.33 -1.14 4.62
N TYR A 44 -8.70 -2.04 3.86
CA TYR A 44 -9.20 -2.45 2.55
C TYR A 44 -10.67 -2.90 2.64
N ARG A 45 -11.58 -2.27 1.88
CA ARG A 45 -13.04 -2.52 1.90
C ARG A 45 -13.73 -2.33 3.24
N PHE A 46 -13.06 -1.75 4.23
CA PHE A 46 -13.65 -1.52 5.55
C PHE A 46 -14.66 -0.36 5.53
N GLY A 47 -14.58 0.55 4.57
CA GLY A 47 -15.52 1.66 4.41
C GLY A 47 -16.97 1.24 4.14
N GLU A 48 -17.19 0.01 3.66
CA GLU A 48 -18.51 -0.56 3.39
C GLU A 48 -19.07 -1.32 4.60
N LEU A 49 -18.25 -1.58 5.62
CA LEU A 49 -18.65 -2.35 6.79
C LEU A 49 -19.33 -1.48 7.84
N THR A 50 -20.48 -1.95 8.30
CA THR A 50 -21.15 -1.42 9.49
C THR A 50 -20.75 -2.25 10.69
N THR A 51 -19.84 -1.73 11.52
CA THR A 51 -19.30 -2.43 12.69
C THR A 51 -20.17 -2.31 13.93
N GLU A 52 -21.01 -1.28 13.99
CA GLU A 52 -21.85 -0.95 15.14
C GLU A 52 -23.17 -0.34 14.67
N TYR A 53 -24.27 -0.70 15.34
CA TYR A 53 -25.59 -0.17 15.04
C TYR A 53 -25.67 1.32 15.40
N GLY A 54 -26.15 2.14 14.46
CA GLY A 54 -26.27 3.60 14.66
C GLY A 54 -24.98 4.39 14.41
N LYS A 55 -23.88 3.74 14.00
CA LYS A 55 -22.65 4.41 13.55
C LYS A 55 -22.55 4.41 12.02
N PRO A 56 -21.85 5.39 11.42
CA PRO A 56 -21.60 5.38 9.98
C PRO A 56 -20.75 4.16 9.57
N PRO A 57 -20.86 3.70 8.32
CA PRO A 57 -20.03 2.62 7.82
C PRO A 57 -18.56 3.06 7.78
N GLY A 58 -17.65 2.13 8.08
CA GLY A 58 -16.21 2.42 8.24
C GLY A 58 -15.86 3.05 9.60
N TYR A 59 -16.62 2.73 10.65
CA TYR A 59 -16.30 3.14 12.03
C TYR A 59 -15.33 2.16 12.68
N ASP A 60 -14.16 2.65 13.08
CA ASP A 60 -13.16 1.88 13.83
C ASP A 60 -13.49 1.92 15.33
N ARG A 61 -14.01 0.81 15.85
CA ARG A 61 -14.42 0.67 17.26
C ARG A 61 -13.25 0.82 18.24
N ALA A 62 -12.05 0.38 17.86
CA ALA A 62 -10.89 0.44 18.75
C ALA A 62 -10.38 1.87 18.95
N ARG A 63 -10.60 2.74 17.95
CA ARG A 63 -10.18 4.15 17.99
C ARG A 63 -11.32 5.13 18.22
N GLY A 64 -12.58 4.67 18.11
CA GLY A 64 -13.76 5.49 18.30
C GLY A 64 -13.97 6.54 17.20
N VAL A 65 -13.41 6.35 16.01
CA VAL A 65 -13.45 7.33 14.92
C VAL A 65 -13.88 6.72 13.59
N GLU A 66 -14.47 7.55 12.73
CA GLU A 66 -14.71 7.20 11.33
C GLU A 66 -13.41 7.32 10.54
N ILE A 67 -13.17 6.36 9.67
CA ILE A 67 -11.95 6.28 8.85
C ILE A 67 -11.95 7.39 7.79
N GLY A 68 -10.77 7.99 7.61
CA GLY A 68 -10.58 9.09 6.66
C GLY A 68 -10.75 8.68 5.19
N ASN A 69 -10.05 7.62 4.76
CA ASN A 69 -10.11 7.13 3.38
C ASN A 69 -10.84 5.79 3.31
N LYS A 70 -12.02 5.79 2.67
CA LYS A 70 -12.86 4.60 2.48
C LYS A 70 -12.54 3.87 1.16
N ASP A 71 -12.08 4.60 0.15
CA ASP A 71 -11.79 4.08 -1.18
C ASP A 71 -10.32 3.67 -1.31
N ILE A 72 -10.00 2.48 -0.80
CA ILE A 72 -8.65 1.91 -0.88
C ILE A 72 -8.58 0.90 -2.03
N LYS A 73 -7.69 1.14 -2.98
CA LYS A 73 -7.36 0.21 -4.07
C LYS A 73 -5.96 -0.38 -3.86
N LEU A 74 -5.84 -1.69 -4.04
CA LEU A 74 -4.58 -2.42 -3.94
C LEU A 74 -4.07 -2.82 -5.33
N GLU A 75 -2.94 -2.25 -5.73
CA GLU A 75 -2.33 -2.52 -7.03
C GLU A 75 -1.54 -3.83 -7.00
N TYR A 76 -0.55 -3.92 -6.12
CA TYR A 76 0.43 -5.03 -6.04
C TYR A 76 -0.01 -6.20 -5.14
N LEU A 77 -1.07 -6.03 -4.36
CA LEU A 77 -1.54 -7.01 -3.39
C LEU A 77 -2.99 -7.38 -3.69
N GLU A 78 -3.36 -8.61 -3.39
CA GLU A 78 -4.74 -9.11 -3.42
C GLU A 78 -5.12 -9.73 -2.07
N GLU A 79 -6.38 -9.57 -1.69
CA GLU A 79 -6.93 -10.20 -0.49
C GLU A 79 -7.07 -11.70 -0.73
N ALA A 80 -6.31 -12.51 0.00
CA ALA A 80 -6.34 -13.97 -0.12
C ALA A 80 -7.34 -14.59 0.87
N PHE A 81 -7.41 -14.05 2.09
CA PHE A 81 -8.32 -14.53 3.13
C PHE A 81 -8.56 -13.45 4.20
N THR A 82 -9.79 -13.35 4.70
CA THR A 82 -10.14 -12.51 5.84
C THR A 82 -11.06 -13.29 6.77
N THR A 83 -10.81 -13.21 8.08
CA THR A 83 -11.64 -13.92 9.08
C THR A 83 -13.01 -13.27 9.25
N SER A 84 -13.99 -14.03 9.74
CA SER A 84 -15.37 -13.56 9.93
C SER A 84 -15.49 -12.31 10.80
N ASN A 85 -14.65 -12.22 11.84
CA ASN A 85 -14.61 -11.07 12.75
C ASN A 85 -13.59 -10.00 12.34
N TRP A 86 -12.96 -10.13 11.16
CA TRP A 86 -12.00 -9.17 10.60
C TRP A 86 -10.78 -8.89 11.48
N ILE A 87 -10.40 -9.86 12.33
CA ILE A 87 -9.22 -9.78 13.20
C ILE A 87 -7.94 -10.07 12.41
N VAL A 88 -8.02 -10.99 11.45
CA VAL A 88 -6.86 -11.44 10.66
C VAL A 88 -7.18 -11.31 9.18
N ARG A 89 -6.25 -10.69 8.44
CA ARG A 89 -6.33 -10.47 7.00
C ARG A 89 -5.02 -10.94 6.37
N ILE A 90 -5.14 -11.81 5.39
CA ILE A 90 -4.01 -12.41 4.67
C ILE A 90 -4.04 -11.88 3.25
N TYR A 91 -2.94 -11.25 2.86
CA TYR A 91 -2.76 -10.69 1.53
C TYR A 91 -1.71 -11.48 0.76
N LYS A 92 -1.96 -11.67 -0.52
CA LYS A 92 -1.02 -12.29 -1.45
C LYS A 92 -0.41 -11.22 -2.34
N VAL A 93 0.89 -11.33 -2.58
CA VAL A 93 1.62 -10.48 -3.54
C VAL A 93 1.28 -10.96 -4.95
N LYS A 94 0.77 -10.04 -5.77
CA LYS A 94 0.53 -10.32 -7.19
C LYS A 94 1.87 -10.50 -7.91
N PRO A 95 1.93 -11.39 -8.92
CA PRO A 95 3.11 -11.48 -9.76
C PRO A 95 3.38 -10.12 -10.44
N PRO A 96 4.65 -9.80 -10.74
CA PRO A 96 4.97 -8.59 -11.50
C PRO A 96 4.23 -8.61 -12.83
N ASN A 97 3.86 -7.42 -13.32
CA ASN A 97 3.11 -7.31 -14.57
C ASN A 97 3.92 -7.95 -15.71
N ASN A 98 3.27 -8.82 -16.49
CA ASN A 98 3.91 -9.59 -17.56
C ASN A 98 4.49 -8.69 -18.67
N ARG A 99 4.04 -7.43 -18.74
CA ARG A 99 4.58 -6.43 -19.65
C ARG A 99 5.38 -5.42 -18.83
N CYS A 100 6.64 -5.26 -19.17
CA CYS A 100 7.39 -4.10 -18.71
C CYS A 100 6.72 -2.85 -19.30
N PRO A 101 6.23 -1.89 -18.50
CA PRO A 101 5.62 -0.67 -19.03
C PRO A 101 6.62 0.17 -19.84
N TYR A 102 7.92 -0.08 -19.68
CA TYR A 102 9.00 0.53 -20.47
C TYR A 102 9.36 -0.27 -21.74
N ALA A 103 8.66 -1.37 -22.07
CA ALA A 103 8.91 -2.12 -23.30
C ALA A 103 8.39 -1.42 -24.57
N GLY A 104 7.60 -0.36 -24.43
CA GLY A 104 7.25 0.56 -25.51
C GLY A 104 8.12 1.82 -25.44
N ASN A 105 9.17 1.85 -26.26
CA ASN A 105 9.94 3.01 -26.73
C ASN A 105 10.53 4.06 -25.77
N ASP A 106 10.30 4.02 -24.46
CA ASP A 106 10.88 5.01 -23.53
C ASP A 106 11.53 4.35 -22.30
N VAL A 107 12.59 3.55 -22.50
CA VAL A 107 13.44 3.10 -21.40
C VAL A 107 14.44 4.23 -21.06
N PRO A 108 14.35 4.90 -19.89
CA PRO A 108 15.50 5.65 -19.41
C PRO A 108 16.62 4.65 -19.16
N TYR A 109 17.77 4.89 -19.78
CA TYR A 109 18.99 4.09 -19.63
C TYR A 109 19.21 3.71 -18.16
N LEU A 110 18.97 2.46 -17.80
CA LEU A 110 19.38 1.93 -16.50
C LEU A 110 20.89 1.61 -16.58
N PRO A 111 21.77 2.33 -15.86
CA PRO A 111 23.23 2.21 -16.02
C PRO A 111 23.82 0.89 -15.50
N TRP A 112 22.99 -0.01 -14.96
CA TRP A 112 23.42 -1.24 -14.30
C TRP A 112 23.18 -2.52 -15.11
N VAL A 113 22.58 -2.42 -16.31
CA VAL A 113 22.37 -3.61 -17.17
C VAL A 113 23.59 -3.77 -18.08
N PRO A 114 24.36 -4.87 -17.98
CA PRO A 114 25.49 -5.12 -18.85
C PRO A 114 25.04 -5.19 -20.31
N THR A 115 25.77 -4.53 -21.22
CA THR A 115 25.46 -4.42 -22.66
C THR A 115 25.23 -5.79 -23.33
N VAL A 116 25.83 -6.86 -22.81
CA VAL A 116 25.72 -8.23 -23.35
C VAL A 116 24.30 -8.79 -23.23
N LEU A 117 23.55 -8.43 -22.18
CA LEU A 117 22.16 -8.87 -21.99
C LEU A 117 21.16 -8.12 -22.89
N ARG A 118 21.54 -6.97 -23.47
CA ARG A 118 20.70 -6.25 -24.44
C ARG A 118 20.52 -7.05 -25.73
N TYR A 119 21.59 -7.63 -26.27
CA TYR A 119 21.55 -8.35 -27.54
C TYR A 119 20.82 -9.69 -27.44
N HIS A 120 20.95 -10.36 -26.29
CA HIS A 120 20.32 -11.68 -26.09
C HIS A 120 18.79 -11.59 -25.98
N PHE A 121 18.26 -10.51 -25.40
CA PHE A 121 16.81 -10.29 -25.31
C PHE A 121 16.20 -9.82 -26.64
N GLN A 122 16.92 -9.02 -27.42
CA GLN A 122 16.41 -8.49 -28.69
C GLN A 122 16.33 -9.58 -29.78
N ALA A 123 17.18 -10.61 -29.72
CA ALA A 123 17.17 -11.73 -30.66
C ALA A 123 16.03 -12.76 -30.41
N MET A 124 15.42 -12.78 -29.21
CA MET A 124 14.34 -13.74 -28.90
C MET A 124 12.95 -13.31 -29.37
N PHE A 125 12.75 -12.04 -29.74
CA PHE A 125 11.44 -11.50 -30.15
C PHE A 125 11.34 -11.17 -31.65
N HIS A 126 12.41 -11.40 -32.41
CA HIS A 126 12.41 -11.34 -33.88
C HIS A 126 12.88 -12.69 -34.43
N GLY A 127 11.95 -13.65 -34.43
CA GLY A 127 12.07 -14.98 -35.05
C GLY A 127 10.69 -15.59 -35.19
#